data_AF-A0A945E8V0-F1
#
_entry.id   AF-A0A945E8V0-F1
#
_cell.length_a   1.000
_cell.length_b   1.000
_cell.length_c   1.000
_cell.angle_alpha   90.00
_cell.angle_beta   90.00
_cell.angle_gamma   90.00
#
_symmetry.space_group_name_H-M   'P 1'
#
loop_
_entity.id
_entity.type
_entity.pdbx_description
1 polymer ?
#
loop_
_entity_poly.entity_id
_entity_poly.type
_entity_poly.pdbx_seq_one_letter_code
_entity_poly.pdbx_strand_id
1 'polypeptide(L)'
;SKELVFWKEDDPETPDEDESEAIKERLTPRIRVSLDKDFFQKKIIDNEGSQDLANNDNFKLFIKGLVIKAYDFSDPLLMILNFSEAEVRLVYGYQKYDKKDTPDDTSDDVVEESEEQYKLKMEGYKINSFKNDPYPASIYTEVYDTINNPKSVYLKGGEGVMAEIELFKNNDGIDVLEEIRAKQWLVNEANLSMYIDKEMLSLNGGIIEPSRLYLYDIENKAPVLDYFIDNSTGPKESENKVIHGGLIELDEDDKGLMYKIRISEHIKNIIRKDSTNVRLGLVVSSDISSSMNTEVEKSDLMTFIPSSSVINPLGTVLIGPSPSAENYSKRMRLNLYYTEVNND
;
A
#
# COMPACT_ATOMS: atom_id res chain seq x y z
N SER A 1 -10.13 -15.89 -2.29
CA SER A 1 -10.79 -16.38 -1.06
C SER A 1 -12.28 -16.46 -1.32
N LYS A 2 -12.95 -17.55 -0.90
CA LYS A 2 -14.38 -17.80 -1.22
C LYS A 2 -15.27 -17.28 -0.08
N GLU A 3 -16.45 -16.78 -0.42
CA GLU A 3 -17.50 -16.48 0.56
C GLU A 3 -17.97 -17.76 1.26
N LEU A 4 -18.43 -17.64 2.51
CA LEU A 4 -19.11 -18.73 3.21
C LEU A 4 -20.62 -18.46 3.18
N VAL A 5 -21.39 -19.45 2.73
CA VAL A 5 -22.85 -19.39 2.67
C VAL A 5 -23.41 -20.45 3.61
N PHE A 6 -24.21 -20.02 4.57
CA PHE A 6 -24.96 -20.89 5.47
C PHE A 6 -26.42 -20.87 5.03
N TRP A 7 -27.04 -22.04 4.97
CA TRP A 7 -28.44 -22.24 4.62
C TRP A 7 -29.26 -22.39 5.91
N LYS A 8 -30.57 -22.15 5.85
CA LYS A 8 -31.42 -22.42 7.01
C LYS A 8 -31.58 -23.93 7.20
N GLU A 9 -32.01 -24.33 8.39
CA GLU A 9 -32.49 -25.68 8.62
C GLU A 9 -33.98 -25.70 8.25
N ASP A 10 -34.41 -26.80 7.65
CA ASP A 10 -35.81 -27.06 7.28
C ASP A 10 -36.66 -27.16 8.55
N ASP A 11 -37.77 -26.42 8.62
CA ASP A 11 -38.64 -26.43 9.80
C ASP A 11 -39.68 -27.56 9.66
N PRO A 12 -39.64 -28.60 10.53
CA PRO A 12 -40.58 -29.71 10.46
C PRO A 12 -42.04 -29.31 10.70
N GLU A 13 -42.33 -28.10 11.21
CA GLU A 13 -43.69 -27.59 11.37
C GLU A 13 -44.25 -26.89 10.10
N THR A 14 -43.43 -26.64 9.07
CA THR A 14 -43.83 -26.03 7.78
C THR A 14 -43.57 -26.95 6.58
N PRO A 15 -44.16 -28.15 6.51
CA PRO A 15 -43.84 -29.16 5.49
C PRO A 15 -44.15 -28.78 4.02
N ASP A 16 -44.80 -27.65 3.79
CA ASP A 16 -45.12 -27.11 2.45
C ASP A 16 -44.10 -26.06 1.95
N GLU A 17 -43.16 -25.62 2.81
CA GLU A 17 -42.06 -24.71 2.47
C GLU A 17 -40.72 -25.38 2.81
N ASP A 18 -39.77 -25.46 1.87
CA ASP A 18 -38.41 -25.95 2.15
C ASP A 18 -37.51 -24.74 2.46
N GLU A 19 -37.33 -24.42 3.75
CA GLU A 19 -36.47 -23.30 4.13
C GLU A 19 -34.99 -23.62 3.96
N SER A 20 -34.59 -24.89 3.75
CA SER A 20 -33.19 -25.28 3.56
C SER A 20 -32.61 -24.79 2.23
N GLU A 21 -33.46 -24.46 1.25
CA GLU A 21 -33.06 -23.75 0.03
C GLU A 21 -32.85 -22.23 0.26
N ALA A 22 -33.24 -21.70 1.42
CA ALA A 22 -33.06 -20.30 1.75
C ALA A 22 -31.72 -20.02 2.46
N ILE A 23 -31.07 -18.93 2.06
CA ILE A 23 -29.79 -18.51 2.64
C ILE A 23 -30.03 -17.90 4.03
N LYS A 24 -29.39 -18.46 5.05
CA LYS A 24 -29.38 -17.98 6.45
C LYS A 24 -28.38 -16.84 6.65
N GLU A 25 -27.14 -17.03 6.20
CA GLU A 25 -26.07 -16.05 6.39
C GLU A 25 -25.04 -16.13 5.26
N ARG A 26 -24.54 -14.98 4.81
CA ARG A 26 -23.36 -14.89 3.94
C ARG A 26 -22.26 -14.18 4.69
N LEU A 27 -21.09 -14.80 4.76
CA LEU A 27 -19.92 -14.19 5.37
C LEU A 27 -18.87 -13.85 4.31
N THR A 28 -18.41 -12.60 4.32
CA THR A 28 -17.35 -12.15 3.44
C THR A 28 -16.03 -12.88 3.72
N PRO A 29 -15.14 -12.99 2.71
CA PRO A 29 -13.80 -13.53 2.90
C PRO A 29 -13.01 -12.80 4.00
N ARG A 30 -12.70 -13.50 5.09
CA ARG A 30 -11.99 -12.94 6.26
C ARG A 30 -11.14 -14.02 6.93
N ILE A 31 -10.06 -13.61 7.59
CA ILE A 31 -9.34 -14.47 8.52
C ILE A 31 -10.20 -14.60 9.78
N ARG A 32 -10.51 -15.84 10.18
CA ARG A 32 -11.30 -16.14 11.38
C ARG A 32 -10.42 -16.92 12.35
N VAL A 33 -10.25 -16.37 13.54
CA VAL A 33 -9.45 -16.97 14.60
C VAL A 33 -10.34 -17.12 15.82
N SER A 34 -10.47 -18.35 16.32
CA SER A 34 -11.13 -18.60 17.60
C SER A 34 -10.30 -17.98 18.71
N LEU A 35 -10.93 -17.12 19.51
CA LEU A 35 -10.29 -16.51 20.67
C LEU A 35 -10.52 -17.37 21.92
N ASP A 36 -9.75 -17.07 22.97
CA ASP A 36 -9.86 -17.74 24.27
C ASP A 36 -11.20 -17.42 24.93
N LYS A 37 -12.10 -18.42 24.99
CA LYS A 37 -13.44 -18.28 25.57
C LYS A 37 -13.37 -17.92 27.05
N ASP A 38 -12.43 -18.48 27.81
CA ASP A 38 -12.33 -18.26 29.25
C ASP A 38 -11.91 -16.83 29.57
N PHE A 39 -11.03 -16.25 28.73
CA PHE A 39 -10.66 -14.85 28.83
C PHE A 39 -11.89 -13.94 28.70
N PHE A 40 -12.68 -14.12 27.64
CA PHE A 40 -13.85 -13.26 27.39
C PHE A 40 -15.00 -13.52 28.35
N GLN A 41 -15.20 -14.77 28.77
CA GLN A 41 -16.16 -15.10 29.83
C GLN A 41 -15.83 -14.31 31.10
N LYS A 42 -14.59 -14.44 31.60
CA LYS A 42 -14.18 -13.79 32.85
C LYS A 42 -14.09 -12.26 32.76
N LYS A 43 -13.65 -11.73 31.63
CA LYS A 43 -13.35 -10.30 31.48
C LYS A 43 -14.53 -9.47 31.01
N ILE A 44 -15.45 -10.06 30.24
CA ILE A 44 -16.62 -9.35 29.72
C ILE A 44 -17.88 -9.80 30.43
N ILE A 45 -18.20 -11.10 30.36
CA ILE A 45 -19.50 -11.62 30.84
C ILE A 45 -19.57 -11.58 32.37
N ASP A 46 -18.61 -12.20 33.06
CA ASP A 46 -18.59 -12.27 34.53
C ASP A 46 -18.31 -10.90 35.19
N ASN A 47 -17.82 -9.93 34.41
CA ASN A 47 -17.50 -8.58 34.88
C ASN A 47 -18.57 -7.55 34.48
N GLU A 48 -19.75 -8.01 34.07
CA GLU A 48 -20.92 -7.17 33.80
C GLU A 48 -21.23 -6.25 35.00
N GLY A 49 -21.60 -5.00 34.70
CA GLY A 49 -21.95 -4.00 35.73
C GLY A 49 -20.75 -3.44 36.52
N SER A 50 -19.53 -3.89 36.25
CA SER A 50 -18.32 -3.36 36.88
C SER A 50 -17.96 -1.95 36.39
N GLN A 51 -17.18 -1.22 37.20
CA GLN A 51 -16.64 0.08 36.81
C GLN A 51 -15.68 -0.02 35.61
N ASP A 52 -15.00 -1.15 35.45
CA ASP A 52 -14.07 -1.39 34.34
C ASP A 52 -14.77 -1.38 32.97
N LEU A 53 -16.04 -1.78 32.92
CA LEU A 53 -16.87 -1.81 31.71
C LEU A 53 -17.87 -0.64 31.63
N ALA A 54 -17.87 0.28 32.60
CA ALA A 54 -18.88 1.33 32.70
C ALA A 54 -18.80 2.38 31.57
N ASN A 55 -17.62 2.58 30.98
CA ASN A 55 -17.42 3.50 29.87
C ASN A 55 -16.17 3.14 29.04
N ASN A 56 -16.01 3.81 27.90
CA ASN A 56 -14.94 3.54 26.94
C ASN A 56 -13.53 3.80 27.50
N ASP A 57 -13.34 4.78 28.37
CA ASP A 57 -12.03 5.11 28.90
C ASP A 57 -11.56 4.07 29.91
N ASN A 58 -12.46 3.61 30.78
CA ASN A 58 -12.20 2.49 31.68
C ASN A 58 -11.95 1.20 30.90
N PHE A 59 -12.75 0.94 29.85
CA PHE A 59 -12.59 -0.23 29.00
C PHE A 59 -11.20 -0.30 28.34
N LYS A 60 -10.70 0.82 27.79
CA LYS A 60 -9.36 0.88 27.16
C LYS A 60 -8.23 0.60 28.15
N LEU A 61 -8.40 0.95 29.43
CA LEU A 61 -7.44 0.64 30.48
C LEU A 61 -7.50 -0.83 30.89
N PHE A 62 -8.70 -1.40 30.92
CA PHE A 62 -8.95 -2.77 31.31
C PHE A 62 -8.56 -3.80 30.23
N ILE A 63 -8.92 -3.53 28.97
CA ILE A 63 -8.55 -4.31 27.78
C ILE A 63 -7.70 -3.45 26.87
N LYS A 64 -6.38 -3.67 26.94
CA LYS A 64 -5.38 -2.87 26.21
C LYS A 64 -5.35 -3.10 24.69
N GLY A 65 -6.03 -4.14 24.20
CA GLY A 65 -6.13 -4.47 22.78
C GLY A 65 -5.73 -5.90 22.46
N LEU A 66 -5.64 -6.19 21.15
CA LEU A 66 -5.22 -7.48 20.63
C LEU A 66 -3.84 -7.39 20.01
N VAL A 67 -3.00 -8.38 20.29
CA VAL A 67 -1.69 -8.54 19.65
C VAL A 67 -1.78 -9.75 18.72
N ILE A 68 -1.71 -9.49 17.42
CA ILE A 68 -1.69 -10.55 16.41
C ILE A 68 -0.22 -10.85 16.09
N LYS A 69 0.20 -12.07 16.38
CA LYS A 69 1.51 -12.58 16.01
C LYS A 69 1.31 -13.69 14.99
N ALA A 70 2.05 -13.62 13.89
CA ALA A 70 2.10 -14.68 12.91
C ALA A 70 3.54 -15.15 12.76
N TYR A 71 3.73 -16.47 12.71
CA TYR A 71 5.02 -17.15 12.70
C TYR A 71 4.87 -18.46 11.90
N ASP A 72 5.98 -19.16 11.65
CA ASP A 72 6.03 -20.44 10.92
C ASP A 72 5.45 -20.41 9.49
N PHE A 73 5.72 -19.33 8.76
CA PHE A 73 5.41 -19.30 7.33
C PHE A 73 6.43 -20.11 6.52
N SER A 74 5.96 -20.88 5.53
CA SER A 74 6.83 -21.56 4.56
C SER A 74 7.62 -20.57 3.69
N ASP A 75 7.02 -19.42 3.44
CA ASP A 75 7.52 -18.36 2.58
C ASP A 75 7.41 -17.00 3.29
N PRO A 76 8.31 -16.04 3.01
CA PRO A 76 8.16 -14.69 3.52
C PRO A 76 6.80 -14.10 3.11
N LEU A 77 5.96 -13.80 4.11
CA LEU A 77 4.61 -13.29 3.87
C LEU A 77 4.43 -11.92 4.50
N LEU A 78 3.95 -10.98 3.69
CA LEU A 78 3.37 -9.74 4.20
C LEU A 78 1.90 -9.65 3.76
N MET A 79 1.02 -9.40 4.73
CA MET A 79 -0.42 -9.28 4.48
C MET A 79 -0.90 -7.86 4.71
N ILE A 80 -1.53 -7.29 3.68
CA ILE A 80 -2.30 -6.05 3.81
C ILE A 80 -3.74 -6.45 4.16
N LEU A 81 -4.10 -6.30 5.43
CA LEU A 81 -5.43 -6.64 5.92
C LEU A 81 -6.26 -5.37 6.13
N ASN A 82 -7.51 -5.39 5.69
CA ASN A 82 -8.46 -4.33 5.98
C ASN A 82 -8.94 -4.42 7.43
N PHE A 83 -8.16 -3.84 8.34
CA PHE A 83 -8.53 -3.77 9.76
C PHE A 83 -9.69 -2.82 10.05
N SER A 84 -10.14 -2.00 9.11
CA SER A 84 -11.31 -1.13 9.31
C SER A 84 -12.61 -1.93 9.36
N GLU A 85 -12.62 -3.12 8.76
CA GLU A 85 -13.72 -4.07 8.82
C GLU A 85 -13.54 -5.18 9.86
N ALA A 86 -12.43 -5.16 10.62
CA ALA A 86 -12.14 -6.18 11.61
C ALA A 86 -13.04 -6.02 12.86
N GLU A 87 -13.55 -7.16 13.34
CA GLU A 87 -14.41 -7.24 14.52
C GLU A 87 -14.03 -8.45 15.37
N VAL A 88 -14.22 -8.32 16.68
CA VAL A 88 -14.33 -9.45 17.59
C VAL A 88 -15.81 -9.74 17.77
N ARG A 89 -16.22 -10.95 17.38
CA ARG A 89 -17.60 -11.42 17.54
C ARG A 89 -17.68 -12.30 18.78
N LEU A 90 -18.40 -11.85 19.79
CA LEU A 90 -18.74 -12.63 20.97
C LEU A 90 -20.14 -13.20 20.77
N VAL A 91 -20.27 -14.53 20.85
CA VAL A 91 -21.55 -15.23 20.88
C VAL A 91 -21.68 -15.84 22.25
N TYR A 92 -22.74 -15.51 22.98
CA TYR A 92 -22.93 -15.90 24.37
C TYR A 92 -24.36 -16.34 24.63
N GLY A 93 -24.49 -17.39 25.45
CA GLY A 93 -25.77 -17.85 25.95
C GLY A 93 -26.12 -17.13 27.25
N TYR A 94 -27.39 -16.78 27.43
CA TYR A 94 -27.91 -16.20 28.65
C TYR A 94 -29.30 -16.77 28.96
N GLN A 95 -29.68 -16.66 30.24
CA GLN A 95 -30.99 -17.06 30.69
C GLN A 95 -31.92 -15.85 30.62
N LYS A 96 -32.95 -15.94 29.79
CA LYS A 96 -33.97 -14.92 29.64
C LYS A 96 -35.19 -15.30 30.47
N TYR A 97 -35.66 -14.36 31.27
CA TYR A 97 -36.94 -14.50 31.97
C TYR A 97 -38.06 -14.13 31.00
N ASP A 98 -38.86 -15.11 30.58
CA ASP A 98 -40.02 -14.89 29.72
C ASP A 98 -41.29 -14.84 30.57
N LYS A 99 -41.99 -13.71 30.47
CA LYS A 99 -43.24 -13.45 31.20
C LYS A 99 -44.48 -13.81 30.39
N LYS A 100 -44.37 -14.47 29.24
CA LYS A 100 -45.52 -14.90 28.39
C LYS A 100 -46.57 -13.80 28.12
N ASP A 101 -46.12 -12.55 28.08
CA ASP A 101 -46.96 -11.35 27.97
C ASP A 101 -48.03 -11.19 29.08
N THR A 102 -47.80 -11.77 30.26
CA THR A 102 -48.61 -11.69 31.49
C THR A 102 -47.83 -11.01 32.63
N PRO A 103 -47.66 -9.67 32.62
CA PRO A 103 -46.74 -8.97 33.54
C PRO A 103 -47.04 -9.14 35.04
N ASP A 104 -48.30 -9.40 35.38
CA ASP A 104 -48.84 -9.49 36.73
C ASP A 104 -49.13 -10.93 37.18
N ASP A 105 -48.95 -11.93 36.30
CA ASP A 105 -49.10 -13.36 36.62
C ASP A 105 -47.74 -14.04 36.52
N THR A 106 -47.23 -14.55 37.64
CA THR A 106 -45.93 -15.22 37.67
C THR A 106 -46.05 -16.74 37.61
N SER A 107 -47.24 -17.28 37.36
CA SER A 107 -47.50 -18.73 37.40
C SER A 107 -47.06 -19.47 36.13
N ASP A 108 -46.94 -18.76 35.02
CA ASP A 108 -46.49 -19.23 33.71
C ASP A 108 -45.12 -18.68 33.28
N ASP A 109 -44.48 -17.89 34.16
CA ASP A 109 -43.11 -17.41 33.99
C ASP A 109 -42.14 -18.59 33.81
N VAL A 110 -41.30 -18.51 32.78
CA VAL A 110 -40.28 -19.53 32.49
C VAL A 110 -38.91 -18.90 32.26
N VAL A 111 -37.87 -19.65 32.60
CA VAL A 111 -36.49 -19.31 32.26
C VAL A 111 -36.12 -20.07 31.00
N GLU A 112 -35.86 -19.33 29.93
CA GLU A 112 -35.47 -19.89 28.64
C GLU A 112 -34.00 -19.59 28.37
N GLU A 113 -33.28 -20.56 27.79
CA GLU A 113 -31.93 -20.32 27.27
C GLU A 113 -32.03 -19.57 25.94
N SER A 114 -31.29 -18.47 25.83
CA SER A 114 -31.23 -17.65 24.64
C SER A 114 -29.79 -17.39 24.26
N GLU A 115 -29.54 -17.14 22.98
CA GLU A 115 -28.22 -16.80 22.44
C GLU A 115 -28.27 -15.38 21.88
N GLU A 116 -27.26 -14.59 22.19
CA GLU A 116 -27.07 -13.28 21.59
C GLU A 116 -25.63 -13.09 21.10
N GLN A 117 -25.45 -12.13 20.20
CA GLN A 117 -24.15 -11.75 19.68
C GLN A 117 -23.82 -10.30 20.00
N TYR A 118 -22.59 -10.08 20.45
CA TYR A 118 -22.01 -8.74 20.59
C TYR A 118 -20.80 -8.60 19.67
N LYS A 119 -20.75 -7.49 18.94
CA LYS A 119 -19.67 -7.18 17.99
C LYS A 119 -18.84 -6.02 18.49
N LEU A 120 -17.61 -6.31 18.88
CA LEU A 120 -16.63 -5.30 19.24
C LEU A 120 -15.82 -4.93 17.98
N LYS A 121 -16.00 -3.71 17.48
CA LYS A 121 -15.21 -3.20 16.35
C LYS A 121 -13.76 -2.94 16.77
N MET A 122 -12.81 -3.23 15.87
CA MET A 122 -11.39 -2.94 16.10
C MET A 122 -11.03 -1.51 15.67
N GLU A 123 -11.69 -0.53 16.30
CA GLU A 123 -11.40 0.89 16.14
C GLU A 123 -10.29 1.30 17.14
N GLY A 124 -9.43 2.25 16.75
CA GLY A 124 -8.30 2.71 17.56
C GLY A 124 -6.96 2.64 16.85
N TYR A 125 -5.88 2.80 17.64
CA TYR A 125 -4.51 2.81 17.13
C TYR A 125 -4.07 1.40 16.71
N LYS A 126 -3.50 1.31 15.51
CA LYS A 126 -2.99 0.08 14.92
C LYS A 126 -1.49 0.27 14.74
N ILE A 127 -0.71 -0.59 15.40
CA ILE A 127 0.75 -0.52 15.35
C ILE A 127 1.23 -1.80 14.71
N ASN A 128 1.89 -1.67 13.56
CA ASN A 128 2.59 -2.77 12.91
C ASN A 128 4.07 -2.65 13.23
N SER A 129 4.66 -3.71 13.77
CA SER A 129 6.09 -3.78 14.04
C SER A 129 6.70 -4.80 13.09
N PHE A 130 7.74 -4.40 12.38
CA PHE A 130 8.52 -5.29 11.52
C PHE A 130 9.91 -5.47 12.11
N LYS A 131 10.48 -6.66 11.89
CA LYS A 131 11.90 -6.92 12.15
C LYS A 131 12.50 -7.36 10.84
N ASN A 132 13.31 -6.48 10.26
CA ASN A 132 14.00 -6.73 8.99
C ASN A 132 15.43 -7.18 9.27
N ASP A 133 15.88 -8.18 8.52
CA ASP A 133 17.30 -8.49 8.43
C ASP A 133 18.02 -7.39 7.62
N PRO A 134 19.30 -7.12 7.90
CA PRO A 134 20.06 -6.16 7.12
C PRO A 134 20.18 -6.60 5.66
N TYR A 135 20.20 -5.64 4.73
CA TYR A 135 20.46 -5.93 3.32
C TYR A 135 21.85 -6.58 3.12
N PRO A 136 22.02 -7.42 2.09
CA PRO A 136 23.33 -7.88 1.67
C PRO A 136 24.32 -6.73 1.43
N ALA A 137 25.59 -6.91 1.79
CA ALA A 137 26.62 -5.88 1.66
C ALA A 137 26.83 -5.38 0.21
N SER A 138 26.61 -6.25 -0.78
CA SER A 138 26.64 -5.89 -2.21
C SER A 138 25.59 -4.84 -2.55
N ILE A 139 24.34 -5.03 -2.08
CA ILE A 139 23.25 -4.07 -2.30
C ILE A 139 23.56 -2.75 -1.62
N TYR A 140 24.03 -2.76 -0.38
CA TYR A 140 24.44 -1.52 0.30
C TYR A 140 25.49 -0.76 -0.51
N THR A 141 26.52 -1.44 -0.99
CA THR A 141 27.58 -0.81 -1.77
C THR A 141 27.03 -0.17 -3.05
N GLU A 142 26.16 -0.86 -3.76
CA GLU A 142 25.54 -0.33 -5.00
C GLU A 142 24.56 0.82 -4.74
N VAL A 143 23.81 0.79 -3.64
CA VAL A 143 22.91 1.89 -3.25
C VAL A 143 23.68 3.15 -2.86
N TYR A 144 24.88 3.02 -2.27
CA TYR A 144 25.72 4.17 -1.92
C TYR A 144 26.62 4.66 -3.07
N ASP A 145 26.94 3.82 -4.05
CA ASP A 145 27.75 4.18 -5.22
C ASP A 145 26.90 4.77 -6.36
N THR A 146 26.15 5.84 -6.06
CA THR A 146 25.32 6.56 -7.04
C THR A 146 26.13 7.42 -8.00
N ILE A 147 27.41 7.67 -7.70
CA ILE A 147 28.25 8.64 -8.39
C ILE A 147 29.16 7.98 -9.43
N ASN A 148 29.80 6.85 -9.13
CA ASN A 148 30.81 6.30 -10.04
C ASN A 148 30.22 5.37 -11.10
N ASN A 149 29.19 4.59 -10.76
CA ASN A 149 28.53 3.72 -11.74
C ASN A 149 27.14 3.20 -11.27
N PRO A 150 26.07 3.99 -11.36
CA PRO A 150 24.72 3.54 -11.01
C PRO A 150 24.19 2.55 -12.07
N LYS A 151 24.64 1.30 -11.99
CA LYS A 151 24.25 0.22 -12.90
C LYS A 151 22.80 -0.22 -12.70
N SER A 152 22.36 -0.22 -11.45
CA SER A 152 21.05 -0.68 -11.01
C SER A 152 20.47 0.32 -10.03
N VAL A 153 19.16 0.49 -10.06
CA VAL A 153 18.42 1.33 -9.12
C VAL A 153 17.46 0.43 -8.35
N TYR A 154 17.71 0.31 -7.05
CA TYR A 154 16.90 -0.51 -6.14
C TYR A 154 15.77 0.33 -5.55
N LEU A 155 14.54 -0.18 -5.62
CA LEU A 155 13.39 0.43 -4.98
C LEU A 155 12.67 -0.60 -4.11
N LYS A 156 12.33 -0.21 -2.87
CA LYS A 156 11.53 -1.03 -1.95
C LYS A 156 10.75 -0.12 -1.02
N GLY A 157 9.46 -0.39 -0.84
CA GLY A 157 8.62 0.37 0.07
C GLY A 157 8.84 -0.01 1.55
N GLY A 158 8.00 0.53 2.44
CA GLY A 158 8.20 0.42 3.90
C GLY A 158 9.42 1.23 4.37
N GLU A 159 10.25 0.64 5.24
CA GLU A 159 11.55 1.18 5.67
C GLU A 159 12.65 1.05 4.58
N GLY A 160 12.26 0.79 3.34
CA GLY A 160 13.14 0.31 2.29
C GLY A 160 14.02 1.37 1.63
N VAL A 161 14.20 1.24 0.31
CA VAL A 161 15.13 2.04 -0.48
C VAL A 161 14.35 2.86 -1.50
N MET A 162 14.72 4.13 -1.63
CA MET A 162 14.23 5.02 -2.68
C MET A 162 15.39 5.52 -3.53
N ALA A 163 15.09 6.05 -4.71
CA ALA A 163 16.09 6.67 -5.56
C ALA A 163 15.95 8.20 -5.55
N GLU A 164 17.09 8.88 -5.47
CA GLU A 164 17.21 10.31 -5.75
C GLU A 164 17.69 10.49 -7.19
N ILE A 165 17.02 11.37 -7.93
CA ILE A 165 17.29 11.62 -9.35
C ILE A 165 17.59 13.09 -9.51
N GLU A 166 18.80 13.38 -9.97
CA GLU A 166 19.19 14.69 -10.46
C GLU A 166 19.11 14.71 -11.97
N LEU A 167 18.32 15.63 -12.51
CA LEU A 167 18.20 15.81 -13.95
C LEU A 167 19.35 16.68 -14.48
N PHE A 168 19.65 16.53 -15.78
CA PHE A 168 20.65 17.35 -16.48
C PHE A 168 22.08 17.23 -15.92
N LYS A 169 22.43 16.06 -15.39
CA LYS A 169 23.81 15.67 -15.13
C LYS A 169 24.32 14.74 -16.23
N ASN A 170 25.56 14.95 -16.68
CA ASN A 170 26.22 13.99 -17.57
C ASN A 170 26.79 12.80 -16.76
N ASN A 171 27.44 11.86 -17.45
CA ASN A 171 28.01 10.66 -16.81
C ASN A 171 29.12 10.97 -15.76
N ASP A 172 29.70 12.16 -15.80
CA ASP A 172 30.71 12.63 -14.86
C ASP A 172 30.11 13.49 -13.73
N GLY A 173 28.77 13.58 -13.65
CA GLY A 173 28.06 14.41 -12.66
C GLY A 173 28.09 15.92 -12.95
N ILE A 174 28.54 16.32 -14.14
CA ILE A 174 28.62 17.73 -14.55
C ILE A 174 27.25 18.21 -15.01
N ASP A 175 26.88 19.42 -14.57
CA ASP A 175 25.63 20.07 -14.97
C ASP A 175 25.67 20.49 -16.45
N VAL A 176 24.69 20.02 -17.22
CA VAL A 176 24.52 20.33 -18.65
C VAL A 176 23.24 21.11 -18.96
N LEU A 177 22.57 21.64 -17.93
CA LEU A 177 21.31 22.36 -18.12
C LEU A 177 21.48 23.61 -18.97
N GLU A 178 22.55 24.38 -18.74
CA GLU A 178 22.82 25.60 -19.51
C GLU A 178 23.12 25.29 -20.99
N GLU A 179 23.79 24.18 -21.27
CA GLU A 179 24.01 23.73 -22.65
C GLU A 179 22.68 23.40 -23.34
N ILE A 180 21.75 22.77 -22.63
CA ILE A 180 20.41 22.44 -23.13
C ILE A 180 19.56 23.70 -23.32
N ARG A 181 19.61 24.66 -22.37
CA ARG A 181 18.93 25.96 -22.48
C ARG A 181 19.42 26.75 -23.69
N ALA A 182 20.74 26.71 -23.97
CA ALA A 182 21.33 27.37 -25.12
C ALA A 182 20.83 26.82 -26.47
N LYS A 183 20.32 25.58 -26.52
CA LYS A 183 19.73 25.00 -27.75
C LYS A 183 18.35 25.55 -28.08
N GLN A 184 17.69 26.25 -27.16
CA GLN A 184 16.36 26.85 -27.35
C GLN A 184 15.29 25.86 -27.88
N TRP A 185 15.41 24.59 -27.51
CA TRP A 185 14.47 23.55 -27.94
C TRP A 185 13.06 23.82 -27.43
N LEU A 186 12.07 23.68 -28.34
CA LEU A 186 10.67 23.64 -27.95
C LEU A 186 10.31 22.21 -27.54
N VAL A 187 10.46 21.91 -26.25
CA VAL A 187 10.10 20.60 -25.69
C VAL A 187 8.60 20.38 -25.85
N ASN A 188 8.22 19.33 -26.59
CA ASN A 188 6.84 18.91 -26.79
C ASN A 188 6.44 17.89 -25.71
N GLU A 189 7.32 16.92 -25.46
CA GLU A 189 7.12 15.86 -24.48
C GLU A 189 8.45 15.50 -23.81
N ALA A 190 8.39 15.22 -22.51
CA ALA A 190 9.50 14.68 -21.74
C ALA A 190 9.02 13.51 -20.89
N ASN A 191 9.76 12.40 -20.90
CA ASN A 191 9.47 11.23 -20.10
C ASN A 191 10.72 10.64 -19.47
N LEU A 192 10.60 10.23 -18.22
CA LEU A 192 11.55 9.33 -17.60
C LEU A 192 11.15 7.89 -17.95
N SER A 193 12.04 7.16 -18.63
CA SER A 193 11.84 5.73 -18.93
C SER A 193 12.81 4.89 -18.12
N MET A 194 12.27 3.85 -17.48
CA MET A 194 12.99 2.99 -16.56
C MET A 194 12.61 1.53 -16.85
N TYR A 195 13.56 0.75 -17.34
CA TYR A 195 13.33 -0.68 -17.60
C TYR A 195 13.58 -1.50 -16.34
N ILE A 196 12.82 -2.57 -16.17
CA ILE A 196 12.98 -3.51 -15.07
C ILE A 196 14.11 -4.48 -15.38
N ASP A 197 14.99 -4.73 -14.41
CA ASP A 197 16.04 -5.75 -14.50
C ASP A 197 15.44 -7.14 -14.22
N LYS A 198 14.82 -7.71 -15.25
CA LYS A 198 14.15 -9.02 -15.19
C LYS A 198 15.09 -10.16 -14.81
N GLU A 199 16.35 -10.09 -15.25
CA GLU A 199 17.34 -11.13 -14.96
C GLU A 199 17.63 -11.15 -13.46
N MET A 200 17.89 -9.97 -12.89
CA MET A 200 18.10 -9.85 -11.46
C MET A 200 16.88 -10.31 -10.65
N LEU A 201 15.66 -9.93 -11.03
CA LEU A 201 14.46 -10.35 -10.32
C LEU A 201 14.19 -11.86 -10.43
N SER A 202 14.42 -12.44 -11.60
CA SER A 202 14.20 -13.87 -11.84
C SER A 202 15.16 -14.76 -11.05
N LEU A 203 16.43 -14.35 -10.95
CA LEU A 203 17.45 -15.07 -10.15
C LEU A 203 17.14 -15.04 -8.64
N ASN A 204 16.33 -14.08 -8.18
CA ASN A 204 15.99 -13.87 -6.77
C ASN A 204 14.54 -14.28 -6.44
N GLY A 205 13.98 -15.25 -7.17
CA GLY A 205 12.72 -15.91 -6.81
C GLY A 205 11.45 -15.29 -7.38
N GLY A 206 11.54 -14.42 -8.39
CA GLY A 206 10.36 -13.89 -9.09
C GLY A 206 9.51 -13.01 -8.19
N ILE A 207 10.07 -11.86 -7.80
CA ILE A 207 9.42 -10.87 -6.94
C ILE A 207 8.19 -10.29 -7.67
N ILE A 208 7.09 -10.11 -6.94
CA ILE A 208 5.93 -9.36 -7.46
C ILE A 208 6.32 -7.88 -7.58
N GLU A 209 6.35 -7.39 -8.81
CA GLU A 209 6.71 -6.00 -9.08
C GLU A 209 5.61 -5.03 -8.61
N PRO A 210 5.98 -3.84 -8.12
CA PRO A 210 5.01 -2.81 -7.77
C PRO A 210 4.23 -2.38 -9.01
N SER A 211 2.91 -2.25 -8.88
CA SER A 211 2.06 -1.81 -9.99
C SER A 211 2.37 -0.38 -10.46
N ARG A 212 3.04 0.42 -9.63
CA ARG A 212 3.30 1.82 -9.90
C ARG A 212 4.58 2.35 -9.24
N LEU A 213 5.23 3.30 -9.89
CA LEU A 213 6.23 4.18 -9.31
C LEU A 213 5.67 5.60 -9.15
N TYR A 214 6.11 6.29 -8.11
CA TYR A 214 5.74 7.66 -7.81
C TYR A 214 6.96 8.56 -7.81
N LEU A 215 6.88 9.66 -8.56
CA LEU A 215 7.94 10.65 -8.70
C LEU A 215 7.49 11.97 -8.06
N TYR A 216 8.31 12.48 -7.15
CA TYR A 216 7.99 13.70 -6.39
C TYR A 216 9.23 14.58 -6.22
N ASP A 217 9.00 15.83 -5.89
CA ASP A 217 10.01 16.83 -5.54
C ASP A 217 10.42 16.66 -4.07
N ILE A 218 11.69 16.33 -3.84
CA ILE A 218 12.25 16.07 -2.50
C ILE A 218 12.34 17.37 -1.70
N GLU A 219 12.67 18.48 -2.32
CA GLU A 219 12.80 19.75 -1.61
C GLU A 219 11.44 20.28 -1.15
N ASN A 220 10.44 20.24 -2.03
CA ASN A 220 9.12 20.82 -1.80
C ASN A 220 8.09 19.84 -1.23
N LYS A 221 8.46 18.57 -1.07
CA LYS A 221 7.59 17.51 -0.51
C LYS A 221 6.30 17.33 -1.30
N ALA A 222 6.34 17.55 -2.60
CA ALA A 222 5.15 17.63 -3.45
C ALA A 222 5.33 16.83 -4.74
N PRO A 223 4.25 16.33 -5.35
CA PRO A 223 4.31 15.79 -6.70
C PRO A 223 4.91 16.78 -7.71
N VAL A 224 5.47 16.27 -8.80
CA VAL A 224 5.90 17.12 -9.93
C VAL A 224 4.70 17.76 -10.64
N LEU A 225 4.91 18.86 -11.36
CA LEU A 225 3.81 19.64 -11.95
C LEU A 225 2.84 18.81 -12.82
N ASP A 226 3.37 17.88 -13.61
CA ASP A 226 2.59 16.99 -14.49
C ASP A 226 1.54 16.16 -13.73
N TYR A 227 1.80 15.82 -12.47
CA TYR A 227 0.84 15.13 -11.61
C TYR A 227 -0.43 15.96 -11.37
N PHE A 228 -0.30 17.27 -11.17
CA PHE A 228 -1.43 18.13 -10.78
C PHE A 228 -2.35 18.46 -11.95
N ILE A 229 -1.81 18.52 -13.16
CA ILE A 229 -2.58 18.83 -14.37
C ILE A 229 -3.24 17.59 -14.99
N ASP A 230 -2.81 16.40 -14.58
CA ASP A 230 -3.39 15.16 -15.05
C ASP A 230 -4.63 14.75 -14.23
N ASN A 231 -5.78 14.82 -14.89
CA ASN A 231 -7.09 14.41 -14.37
C ASN A 231 -7.61 13.13 -15.04
N SER A 232 -6.77 12.42 -15.78
CA SER A 232 -7.15 11.15 -16.42
C SER A 232 -7.39 10.04 -15.39
N THR A 233 -8.23 9.08 -15.75
CA THR A 233 -8.58 7.92 -14.93
C THR A 233 -8.66 6.67 -15.79
N GLY A 234 -8.15 5.56 -15.28
CA GLY A 234 -8.24 4.24 -15.88
C GLY A 234 -9.41 3.41 -15.33
N PRO A 235 -9.52 2.14 -15.76
CA PRO A 235 -10.57 1.22 -15.30
C PRO A 235 -10.57 0.94 -13.79
N LYS A 236 -9.39 0.96 -13.14
CA LYS A 236 -9.26 0.75 -11.68
C LYS A 236 -9.07 2.08 -10.96
N GLU A 237 -9.53 2.18 -9.71
CA GLU A 237 -9.35 3.39 -8.88
C GLU A 237 -7.87 3.76 -8.68
N SER A 238 -6.99 2.75 -8.56
CA SER A 238 -5.53 2.92 -8.47
C SER A 238 -4.88 3.46 -9.75
N GLU A 239 -5.59 3.38 -10.88
CA GLU A 239 -5.13 3.82 -12.21
C GLU A 239 -5.59 5.27 -12.48
N ASN A 240 -5.49 6.17 -11.51
CA ASN A 240 -5.62 7.61 -11.74
C ASN A 240 -4.36 8.17 -12.43
N LYS A 241 -4.45 9.37 -13.02
CA LYS A 241 -3.29 10.10 -13.57
C LYS A 241 -2.50 9.26 -14.58
N VAL A 242 -3.21 8.64 -15.51
CA VAL A 242 -2.67 7.70 -16.50
C VAL A 242 -1.71 8.40 -17.46
N ILE A 243 -1.94 9.67 -17.79
CA ILE A 243 -1.08 10.44 -18.71
C ILE A 243 0.27 10.79 -18.06
N HIS A 244 0.26 11.14 -16.76
CA HIS A 244 1.48 11.32 -15.95
C HIS A 244 2.19 9.97 -15.79
N GLY A 245 1.43 8.90 -15.63
CA GLY A 245 1.92 7.52 -15.74
C GLY A 245 2.51 7.00 -14.44
N GLY A 246 3.67 6.35 -14.56
CA GLY A 246 4.32 5.58 -13.51
C GLY A 246 3.74 4.18 -13.32
N LEU A 247 2.69 3.82 -14.06
CA LEU A 247 2.14 2.47 -14.08
C LEU A 247 3.14 1.50 -14.72
N ILE A 248 3.15 0.26 -14.25
CA ILE A 248 3.94 -0.81 -14.85
C ILE A 248 3.41 -1.14 -16.25
N GLU A 249 4.32 -1.21 -17.22
CA GLU A 249 4.04 -1.77 -18.54
C GLU A 249 4.46 -3.24 -18.52
N LEU A 250 3.59 -4.13 -19.02
CA LEU A 250 3.84 -5.57 -19.08
C LEU A 250 4.32 -5.98 -20.47
N ASP A 251 5.08 -7.07 -20.55
CA ASP A 251 5.42 -7.74 -21.81
C ASP A 251 4.33 -8.73 -22.27
N GLU A 252 4.61 -9.47 -23.34
CA GLU A 252 3.70 -10.46 -23.92
C GLU A 252 3.40 -11.66 -22.98
N ASP A 253 4.22 -11.87 -21.95
CA ASP A 253 4.09 -12.94 -20.95
C ASP A 253 3.47 -12.43 -19.62
N ASP A 254 2.85 -11.25 -19.63
CA ASP A 254 2.30 -10.56 -18.46
C ASP A 254 3.34 -10.24 -17.35
N LYS A 255 4.62 -10.09 -17.72
CA LYS A 255 5.71 -9.73 -16.78
C LYS A 255 6.10 -8.27 -16.88
N GLY A 256 6.54 -7.69 -15.77
CA GLY A 256 6.96 -6.29 -15.70
C GLY A 256 8.08 -5.93 -16.67
N LEU A 257 7.80 -5.11 -17.68
CA LEU A 257 8.77 -4.66 -18.68
C LEU A 257 9.47 -3.37 -18.26
N MET A 258 8.71 -2.31 -17.99
CA MET A 258 9.23 -0.98 -17.71
C MET A 258 8.21 -0.08 -17.03
N TYR A 259 8.67 1.09 -16.58
CA TYR A 259 7.85 2.20 -16.14
C TYR A 259 8.16 3.43 -16.98
N LYS A 260 7.13 4.23 -17.24
CA LYS A 260 7.24 5.52 -17.93
C LYS A 260 6.51 6.60 -17.14
N ILE A 261 7.21 7.69 -16.80
CA ILE A 261 6.64 8.84 -16.09
C ILE A 261 6.80 10.08 -16.97
N ARG A 262 5.68 10.73 -17.31
CA ARG A 262 5.66 11.96 -18.10
C ARG A 262 5.87 13.17 -17.20
N ILE A 263 6.90 13.94 -17.52
CA ILE A 263 7.32 15.15 -16.77
C ILE A 263 7.49 16.36 -17.70
N SER A 264 6.61 16.47 -18.69
CA SER A 264 6.73 17.45 -19.77
C SER A 264 6.63 18.89 -19.25
N GLU A 265 5.65 19.21 -18.41
CA GLU A 265 5.50 20.58 -17.90
C GLU A 265 6.57 20.94 -16.88
N HIS A 266 7.00 19.96 -16.06
CA HIS A 266 8.12 20.13 -15.16
C HIS A 266 9.41 20.49 -15.93
N ILE A 267 9.74 19.73 -16.97
CA ILE A 267 10.93 19.97 -17.81
C ILE A 267 10.83 21.28 -18.59
N LYS A 268 9.65 21.63 -19.15
CA LYS A 268 9.44 22.91 -19.83
C LYS A 268 9.70 24.10 -18.90
N ASN A 269 9.27 24.02 -17.64
CA ASN A 269 9.50 25.08 -16.66
C ASN A 269 10.99 25.22 -16.31
N ILE A 270 11.72 24.12 -16.16
CA ILE A 270 13.16 24.14 -15.89
C ILE A 270 13.93 24.74 -17.08
N ILE A 271 13.59 24.37 -18.32
CA ILE A 271 14.33 24.82 -19.50
C ILE A 271 13.96 26.26 -19.90
N ARG A 272 12.70 26.69 -19.79
CA ARG A 272 12.23 27.97 -20.39
C ARG A 272 11.79 29.04 -19.40
N LYS A 273 11.48 28.71 -18.15
CA LYS A 273 10.90 29.67 -17.18
C LYS A 273 11.80 29.93 -15.97
N ASP A 274 13.10 29.70 -16.10
CA ASP A 274 14.10 29.83 -15.04
C ASP A 274 13.72 29.14 -13.72
N SER A 275 12.95 28.05 -13.81
CA SER A 275 12.60 27.27 -12.63
C SER A 275 13.82 26.49 -12.14
N THR A 276 13.92 26.31 -10.82
CA THR A 276 15.01 25.54 -10.20
C THR A 276 14.93 24.08 -10.63
N ASN A 277 16.08 23.50 -11.00
CA ASN A 277 16.24 22.06 -11.17
C ASN A 277 16.33 21.43 -9.77
N VAL A 278 15.19 20.96 -9.28
CA VAL A 278 15.04 20.29 -7.98
C VAL A 278 15.41 18.82 -8.08
N ARG A 279 15.72 18.19 -6.95
CA ARG A 279 16.04 16.77 -6.90
C ARG A 279 14.74 15.98 -6.76
N LEU A 280 14.64 14.91 -7.53
CA LEU A 280 13.41 14.13 -7.60
C LEU A 280 13.57 12.83 -6.83
N GLY A 281 12.55 12.48 -6.06
CA GLY A 281 12.45 11.22 -5.35
C GLY A 281 11.60 10.25 -6.14
N LEU A 282 12.12 9.05 -6.35
CA LEU A 282 11.42 7.94 -6.98
C LEU A 282 11.21 6.83 -5.96
N VAL A 283 9.94 6.47 -5.76
CA VAL A 283 9.52 5.45 -4.80
C VAL A 283 8.52 4.48 -5.43
N VAL A 284 8.41 3.28 -4.86
CA VAL A 284 7.32 2.36 -5.21
C VAL A 284 6.00 2.84 -4.62
N SER A 285 4.90 2.58 -5.31
CA SER A 285 3.55 2.85 -4.82
C SER A 285 2.52 1.89 -5.45
N SER A 286 1.36 1.76 -4.81
CA SER A 286 0.18 1.09 -5.40
C SER A 286 -0.81 2.10 -5.97
N ASP A 287 -0.84 3.31 -5.40
CA ASP A 287 -1.73 4.40 -5.77
C ASP A 287 -1.06 5.75 -5.44
N ILE A 288 -1.20 6.71 -6.34
CA ILE A 288 -0.67 8.07 -6.17
C ILE A 288 -1.79 9.10 -5.99
N SER A 289 -3.04 8.69 -5.75
CA SER A 289 -4.15 9.61 -5.49
C SER A 289 -3.88 10.56 -4.30
N SER A 290 -3.14 10.08 -3.31
CA SER A 290 -2.70 10.85 -2.15
C SER A 290 -1.26 11.31 -2.31
N SER A 291 -1.04 12.61 -2.14
CA SER A 291 0.29 13.23 -2.07
C SER A 291 0.78 13.40 -0.62
N MET A 292 0.17 12.70 0.34
CA MET A 292 0.57 12.79 1.74
C MET A 292 1.95 12.20 1.96
N ASN A 293 2.72 12.82 2.85
CA ASN A 293 4.02 12.36 3.30
C ASN A 293 3.95 11.98 4.78
N THR A 294 4.83 11.08 5.18
CA THR A 294 5.12 10.78 6.58
C THR A 294 6.54 11.18 6.92
N GLU A 295 6.77 11.53 8.18
CA GLU A 295 8.11 11.83 8.70
C GLU A 295 8.92 10.54 8.86
N VAL A 296 10.23 10.64 8.61
CA VAL A 296 11.19 9.56 8.80
C VAL A 296 11.95 9.83 10.11
N GLU A 297 11.72 9.01 11.13
CA GLU A 297 12.23 9.28 12.49
C GLU A 297 13.75 9.03 12.64
N LYS A 298 14.32 8.10 11.86
CA LYS A 298 15.72 7.64 12.02
C LYS A 298 16.47 7.58 10.69
N SER A 299 16.73 8.74 10.09
CA SER A 299 17.59 8.83 8.90
C SER A 299 18.26 10.20 8.80
N ASP A 300 19.56 10.19 8.50
CA ASP A 300 20.31 11.42 8.18
C ASP A 300 20.19 11.80 6.69
N LEU A 301 19.67 10.90 5.85
CA LEU A 301 19.57 11.07 4.40
C LEU A 301 18.25 11.70 3.98
N MET A 302 17.17 11.41 4.72
CA MET A 302 15.83 11.82 4.33
C MET A 302 14.94 12.06 5.55
N THR A 303 14.17 13.14 5.53
CA THR A 303 13.30 13.54 6.66
C THR A 303 11.83 13.17 6.45
N PHE A 304 11.43 12.83 5.23
CA PHE A 304 10.06 12.46 4.91
C PHE A 304 10.00 11.48 3.73
N ILE A 305 8.88 10.81 3.55
CA ILE A 305 8.66 9.93 2.39
C ILE A 305 7.15 9.89 2.09
N PRO A 306 6.73 9.69 0.82
CA PRO A 306 5.32 9.51 0.50
C PRO A 306 4.70 8.35 1.29
N SER A 307 3.56 8.61 1.95
CA SER A 307 2.89 7.62 2.80
C SER A 307 2.47 6.37 2.02
N SER A 308 2.17 6.52 0.73
CA SER A 308 1.83 5.43 -0.19
C SER A 308 2.97 4.44 -0.40
N SER A 309 4.23 4.87 -0.26
CA SER A 309 5.39 3.98 -0.34
C SER A 309 5.59 3.18 0.95
N VAL A 310 5.33 3.79 2.11
CA VAL A 310 5.49 3.14 3.42
C VAL A 310 4.54 1.95 3.59
N ILE A 311 3.33 2.06 3.06
CA ILE A 311 2.33 0.98 3.12
C ILE A 311 2.46 -0.03 1.97
N ASN A 312 3.39 0.19 1.04
CA ASN A 312 3.64 -0.72 -0.08
C ASN A 312 4.81 -1.65 0.26
N PRO A 313 4.61 -2.99 0.24
CA PRO A 313 5.65 -3.92 0.63
C PRO A 313 6.53 -4.43 -0.51
N LEU A 314 6.18 -4.05 -1.73
CA LEU A 314 6.82 -4.55 -2.93
C LEU A 314 8.12 -3.81 -3.19
N GLY A 315 8.92 -4.41 -4.06
CA GLY A 315 10.20 -3.84 -4.50
C GLY A 315 10.48 -4.22 -5.94
N THR A 316 11.37 -3.48 -6.55
CA THR A 316 11.83 -3.72 -7.92
C THR A 316 13.27 -3.28 -8.08
N VAL A 317 13.91 -3.80 -9.12
CA VAL A 317 15.22 -3.35 -9.56
C VAL A 317 15.08 -2.83 -10.97
N LEU A 318 15.54 -1.59 -11.17
CA LEU A 318 15.54 -0.94 -12.46
C LEU A 318 16.95 -0.95 -13.02
N ILE A 319 17.07 -1.03 -14.34
CA ILE A 319 18.32 -0.82 -15.05
C ILE A 319 18.68 0.66 -14.90
N GLY A 320 19.79 0.95 -14.23
CA GLY A 320 20.23 2.30 -13.91
C GLY A 320 20.72 3.09 -15.13
N PRO A 321 21.16 4.34 -14.95
CA PRO A 321 21.58 5.21 -16.06
C PRO A 321 22.95 4.82 -16.66
N SER A 322 23.78 4.05 -15.95
CA SER A 322 25.09 3.58 -16.42
C SER A 322 25.22 2.04 -16.35
N PRO A 323 24.39 1.26 -17.05
CA PRO A 323 24.42 -0.20 -16.94
C PRO A 323 25.55 -0.81 -17.78
N SER A 324 25.64 -2.15 -17.76
CA SER A 324 26.51 -2.90 -18.67
C SER A 324 26.15 -2.64 -20.14
N ALA A 325 27.10 -2.90 -21.06
CA ALA A 325 26.93 -2.63 -22.49
C ALA A 325 25.69 -3.32 -23.10
N GLU A 326 25.36 -4.53 -22.63
CA GLU A 326 24.17 -5.28 -23.06
C GLU A 326 22.85 -4.58 -22.71
N ASN A 327 22.81 -3.90 -21.57
CA ASN A 327 21.62 -3.20 -21.07
C ASN A 327 21.60 -1.69 -21.40
N TYR A 328 22.60 -1.18 -22.13
CA TYR A 328 22.75 0.25 -22.40
C TYR A 328 21.58 0.89 -23.16
N SER A 329 20.94 0.13 -24.04
CA SER A 329 19.74 0.59 -24.78
C SER A 329 18.51 0.73 -23.88
N LYS A 330 18.48 -0.01 -22.75
CA LYS A 330 17.42 -0.06 -21.75
C LYS A 330 17.76 0.75 -20.49
N ARG A 331 18.85 1.52 -20.50
CA ARG A 331 19.25 2.35 -19.36
C ARG A 331 18.15 3.35 -18.97
N MET A 332 18.08 3.66 -17.69
CA MET A 332 17.25 4.75 -17.19
C MET A 332 17.66 6.07 -17.85
N ARG A 333 16.71 6.79 -18.45
CA ARG A 333 16.99 8.06 -19.13
C ARG A 333 15.79 8.98 -19.21
N LEU A 334 16.10 10.28 -19.27
CA LEU A 334 15.17 11.32 -19.68
C LEU A 334 15.10 11.35 -21.21
N ASN A 335 13.94 11.04 -21.76
CA ASN A 335 13.66 11.15 -23.20
C ASN A 335 12.99 12.50 -23.45
N LEU A 336 13.61 13.33 -24.30
CA LEU A 336 13.08 14.62 -24.73
C LEU A 336 12.65 14.56 -26.19
N TYR A 337 11.39 14.86 -26.45
CA TYR A 337 10.85 15.08 -27.78
C TYR A 337 10.65 16.57 -27.96
N TYR A 338 11.36 17.15 -28.92
CA TYR A 338 11.39 18.60 -29.11
C TYR A 338 11.35 18.97 -30.59
N THR A 339 10.98 20.24 -30.82
CA THR A 339 11.13 20.89 -32.11
C THR A 339 12.30 21.86 -32.04
N GLU A 340 13.20 21.78 -33.02
CA GLU A 340 14.29 22.72 -33.19
C GLU A 340 13.78 23.97 -33.90
N VAL A 341 14.12 25.14 -33.37
CA VAL A 341 13.82 26.42 -34.01
C VAL A 341 14.97 26.74 -34.94
N ASN A 342 14.77 26.59 -36.25
CA ASN A 342 15.71 27.10 -37.24
C ASN A 342 15.62 28.64 -37.22
N ASN A 343 16.57 29.27 -36.56
CA ASN A 343 16.84 30.69 -36.73
C ASN A 343 17.83 30.81 -37.89
N ASP A 344 17.32 30.90 -39.13
CA ASP A 344 18.10 31.37 -40.28
C ASP A 344 18.42 32.87 -40.15
#